data_AF-A0A2E4CCI1-F1
#
_entry.id   AF-A0A2E4CCI1-F1
#
_cell.length_a   1.000
_cell.length_b   1.000
_cell.length_c   1.000
_cell.angle_alpha   90.00
_cell.angle_beta   90.00
_cell.angle_gamma   90.00
#
_symmetry.space_group_name_H-M   'P 1'
#
loop_
_entity.id
_entity.type
_entity.pdbx_description
1 polymer ?
#
loop_
_entity_poly.entity_id
_entity_poly.type
_entity_poly.pdbx_seq_one_letter_code
_entity_poly.pdbx_strand_id
1 'polypeptide(L)'
;MWHTSRGDRTLQGDEATLVREAIDTMVDVLSLHIDDDSAGGVICESGIAVFDQLTPSQRIALLHDAATHLLTDMGDAPRLSAPLEATVAAIFKDVRDHVAIEVGFPQSTEQARWVERPGWRHLVASAFHSVTISEGDFESLEELPLEASSDLQQWERVIDYLADAVLWDRDFEFSGTFLDMDPEILRERRQILGIDEEYFTQIAPDPRPAEVAELVSATRKIVRQKPR
;
A
#
# COMPACT_ATOMS: atom_id res chain seq x y z
N MET A 1 1.81 11.25 -10.77
CA MET A 1 2.46 9.98 -11.21
C MET A 1 3.29 9.41 -10.05
N TRP A 2 3.77 8.17 -10.14
CA TRP A 2 4.62 7.50 -9.14
C TRP A 2 5.86 6.85 -9.78
N HIS A 3 7.01 6.90 -9.11
CA HIS A 3 8.24 6.21 -9.53
C HIS A 3 8.15 4.71 -9.19
N THR A 4 7.96 3.87 -10.20
CA THR A 4 7.94 2.40 -10.03
C THR A 4 9.21 1.78 -10.60
N SER A 5 9.51 0.53 -10.23
CA SER A 5 10.56 -0.28 -10.87
C SER A 5 10.41 -0.40 -12.40
N ARG A 6 9.22 -0.10 -12.93
CA ARG A 6 8.84 -0.14 -14.35
C ARG A 6 8.78 1.25 -15.00
N GLY A 7 9.26 2.27 -14.30
CA GLY A 7 9.23 3.67 -14.70
C GLY A 7 8.06 4.45 -14.11
N ASP A 8 7.95 5.71 -14.49
CA ASP A 8 6.97 6.63 -13.90
C ASP A 8 5.58 6.36 -14.47
N ARG A 9 4.62 6.02 -13.60
CA ARG A 9 3.25 5.71 -14.04
C ARG A 9 2.20 6.04 -12.98
N THR A 10 0.95 6.08 -13.43
CA THR A 10 -0.25 6.12 -12.58
C THR A 10 -0.99 4.81 -12.78
N LEU A 11 -1.45 4.18 -11.69
CA LEU A 11 -2.17 2.91 -11.72
C LEU A 11 -3.51 3.07 -12.45
N GLN A 12 -3.90 2.05 -13.21
CA GLN A 12 -5.15 2.04 -13.99
C GLN A 12 -5.94 0.75 -13.75
N GLY A 13 -7.22 0.75 -14.16
CA GLY A 13 -8.05 -0.46 -14.20
C GLY A 13 -8.13 -1.22 -12.87
N ASP A 14 -7.94 -2.53 -12.93
CA ASP A 14 -8.10 -3.44 -11.78
C ASP A 14 -6.99 -3.24 -10.73
N GLU A 15 -5.77 -2.91 -11.16
CA GLU A 15 -4.66 -2.56 -10.26
C GLU A 15 -4.98 -1.31 -9.43
N ALA A 16 -5.49 -0.25 -10.09
CA ALA A 16 -5.96 0.93 -9.38
C ALA A 16 -7.14 0.61 -8.45
N THR A 17 -8.04 -0.29 -8.85
CA THR A 17 -9.21 -0.68 -8.06
C THR A 17 -8.81 -1.39 -6.77
N LEU A 18 -7.84 -2.31 -6.84
CA LEU A 18 -7.28 -2.98 -5.66
C LEU A 18 -6.68 -1.96 -4.68
N VAL A 19 -5.83 -1.06 -5.16
CA VAL A 19 -5.17 -0.05 -4.31
C VAL A 19 -6.18 0.94 -3.73
N ARG A 20 -7.23 1.32 -4.47
CA ARG A 20 -8.33 2.16 -3.97
C ARG A 20 -9.05 1.52 -2.79
N GLU A 21 -9.39 0.24 -2.90
CA GLU A 21 -10.12 -0.47 -1.84
C GLU A 21 -9.26 -0.64 -0.58
N ALA A 22 -7.97 -0.95 -0.75
CA ALA A 22 -7.03 -1.03 0.37
C ALA A 22 -6.88 0.31 1.09
N ILE A 23 -6.66 1.40 0.35
CA ILE A 23 -6.55 2.74 0.96
C ILE A 23 -7.85 3.16 1.65
N ASP A 24 -9.04 2.95 1.05
CA ASP A 24 -10.33 3.28 1.69
C ASP A 24 -10.49 2.50 3.00
N THR A 25 -10.13 1.22 3.00
CA THR A 25 -10.20 0.34 4.18
C THR A 25 -9.23 0.78 5.29
N MET A 26 -7.96 1.02 4.95
CA MET A 26 -6.96 1.51 5.91
C MET A 26 -7.36 2.87 6.50
N VAL A 27 -7.88 3.79 5.68
CA VAL A 27 -8.37 5.09 6.17
C VAL A 27 -9.56 4.92 7.11
N ASP A 28 -10.49 4.00 6.82
CA ASP A 28 -11.61 3.69 7.72
C ASP A 28 -11.11 3.18 9.07
N VAL A 29 -10.17 2.23 9.08
CA VAL A 29 -9.57 1.67 10.32
C VAL A 29 -8.83 2.75 11.12
N LEU A 30 -7.97 3.54 10.46
CA LEU A 30 -7.21 4.60 11.14
C LEU A 30 -8.11 5.72 11.67
N SER A 31 -9.21 6.01 10.98
CA SER A 31 -10.16 7.05 11.40
C SER A 31 -10.83 6.73 12.74
N LEU A 32 -10.99 5.45 13.08
CA LEU A 32 -11.52 5.01 14.37
C LEU A 32 -10.59 5.35 15.54
N HIS A 33 -9.31 5.64 15.27
CA HIS A 33 -8.26 5.86 16.26
C HIS A 33 -7.81 7.32 16.37
N ILE A 34 -8.41 8.25 15.60
CA ILE A 34 -8.05 9.69 15.66
C ILE A 34 -8.48 10.32 16.98
N ASP A 35 -9.64 9.94 17.50
CA ASP A 35 -10.25 10.50 18.72
C ASP A 35 -9.97 9.65 19.98
N ASP A 36 -9.28 8.51 19.83
CA ASP A 36 -8.90 7.67 20.97
C ASP A 36 -7.64 8.24 21.63
N ASP A 37 -7.81 9.22 22.53
CA ASP A 37 -6.77 9.78 23.42
C ASP A 37 -6.11 8.70 24.32
N SER A 38 -6.62 7.47 24.30
CA SER A 38 -6.14 6.37 25.11
C SER A 38 -4.92 5.70 24.46
N ALA A 39 -3.78 5.76 25.13
CA ALA A 39 -2.55 5.03 24.83
C ALA A 39 -2.67 3.48 24.91
N GLY A 40 -3.83 2.91 24.56
CA GLY A 40 -4.16 1.49 24.70
C GLY A 40 -5.07 0.92 23.62
N GLY A 41 -5.52 1.70 22.63
CA GLY A 41 -6.12 1.15 21.41
C GLY A 41 -5.04 0.47 20.57
N VAL A 42 -5.22 -0.81 20.24
CA VAL A 42 -4.30 -1.53 19.32
C VAL A 42 -4.57 -0.99 17.92
N ILE A 43 -3.74 -0.05 17.47
CA ILE A 43 -3.70 0.34 16.07
C ILE A 43 -3.22 -0.88 15.28
N CYS A 44 -3.92 -1.24 14.20
CA CYS A 44 -3.44 -2.30 13.31
C CYS A 44 -2.03 -1.96 12.80
N GLU A 45 -1.07 -2.82 13.14
CA GLU A 45 0.30 -2.76 12.66
C GLU A 45 0.36 -3.53 11.34
N SER A 46 0.96 -2.93 10.31
CA SER A 46 1.17 -3.52 8.99
C SER A 46 2.37 -4.49 8.95
N GLY A 47 3.23 -4.44 9.97
CA GLY A 47 4.54 -5.10 9.99
C GLY A 47 5.64 -4.29 9.28
N ILE A 48 5.33 -3.07 8.81
CA ILE A 48 6.27 -2.15 8.17
C ILE A 48 6.68 -1.09 9.18
N ALA A 49 7.84 -1.26 9.82
CA ALA A 49 8.29 -0.45 10.96
C ALA A 49 8.24 1.07 10.72
N VAL A 50 8.65 1.54 9.53
CA VAL A 50 8.64 2.98 9.16
C VAL A 50 7.23 3.56 9.16
N PHE A 51 6.24 2.78 8.73
CA PHE A 51 4.84 3.19 8.71
C PHE A 51 4.19 3.01 10.09
N ASP A 52 4.49 1.90 10.77
CA ASP A 52 3.87 1.55 12.05
C ASP A 52 4.31 2.46 13.22
N GLN A 53 5.48 3.08 13.15
CA GLN A 53 5.90 4.07 14.16
C GLN A 53 5.16 5.42 14.07
N LEU A 54 4.43 5.67 12.97
CA LEU A 54 3.73 6.94 12.73
C LEU A 54 2.37 7.00 13.44
N THR A 55 1.95 8.21 13.81
CA THR A 55 0.61 8.44 14.37
C THR A 55 -0.49 8.16 13.33
N PRO A 56 -1.74 7.86 13.75
CA PRO A 56 -2.85 7.67 12.81
C PRO A 56 -3.02 8.85 11.83
N SER A 57 -2.88 10.08 12.30
CA SER A 57 -2.95 11.30 11.48
C SER A 57 -1.87 11.35 10.41
N GLN A 58 -0.62 11.00 10.76
CA GLN A 58 0.50 10.94 9.83
C GLN A 58 0.31 9.82 8.80
N ARG A 59 -0.17 8.64 9.21
CA ARG A 59 -0.47 7.52 8.31
C ARG A 59 -1.57 7.89 7.31
N ILE A 60 -2.64 8.56 7.75
CA ILE A 60 -3.71 9.05 6.87
C ILE A 60 -3.16 10.06 5.85
N ALA A 61 -2.24 10.94 6.27
CA ALA A 61 -1.62 11.89 5.36
C ALA A 61 -0.75 11.22 4.31
N LEU A 62 0.06 10.23 4.68
CA LEU A 62 0.83 9.46 3.71
C LEU A 62 -0.05 8.63 2.78
N LEU A 63 -1.16 8.05 3.28
CA LEU A 63 -2.14 7.37 2.44
C LEU A 63 -2.81 8.32 1.45
N HIS A 64 -3.06 9.58 1.84
CA HIS A 64 -3.53 10.62 0.94
C HIS A 64 -2.51 10.93 -0.16
N ASP A 65 -1.24 11.10 0.22
CA ASP A 65 -0.17 11.39 -0.73
C ASP A 65 0.04 10.21 -1.68
N ALA A 66 0.07 8.98 -1.18
CA ALA A 66 0.14 7.76 -1.99
C ALA A 66 -1.05 7.68 -2.96
N ALA A 67 -2.29 7.86 -2.47
CA ALA A 67 -3.47 7.88 -3.32
C ALA A 67 -3.39 8.93 -4.43
N THR A 68 -2.92 10.13 -4.09
CA THR A 68 -2.76 11.22 -5.05
C THR A 68 -1.80 10.83 -6.17
N HIS A 69 -0.62 10.34 -5.84
CA HIS A 69 0.42 10.08 -6.83
C HIS A 69 0.19 8.77 -7.62
N LEU A 70 -0.35 7.72 -6.96
CA LEU A 70 -0.64 6.43 -7.57
C LEU A 70 -1.92 6.44 -8.42
N LEU A 71 -2.94 7.20 -8.02
CA LEU A 71 -4.30 7.07 -8.58
C LEU A 71 -4.76 8.28 -9.38
N THR A 72 -3.97 9.35 -9.42
CA THR A 72 -4.26 10.54 -10.24
C THR A 72 -3.07 10.94 -11.10
N ASP A 73 -3.36 11.47 -12.28
CA ASP A 73 -2.37 12.06 -13.17
C ASP A 73 -2.08 13.50 -12.74
N MET A 74 -1.46 13.64 -11.55
CA MET A 74 -0.99 14.90 -11.02
C MET A 74 0.53 14.98 -11.21
N GLY A 75 0.95 15.68 -12.25
CA GLY A 75 2.31 16.18 -12.45
C GLY A 75 3.42 15.14 -12.29
N ASP A 76 4.59 15.63 -11.93
CA ASP A 76 5.80 14.84 -11.73
C ASP A 76 5.61 13.86 -10.57
N ALA A 77 6.31 12.72 -10.64
CA ALA A 77 6.34 11.77 -9.55
C ALA A 77 7.02 12.38 -8.31
N PRO A 78 6.54 12.03 -7.09
CA PRO A 78 7.11 12.57 -5.87
C PRO A 78 8.52 12.00 -5.70
N ARG A 79 9.41 12.74 -5.05
CA ARG A 79 10.70 12.16 -4.66
C ARG A 79 10.47 10.93 -3.78
N LEU A 80 11.23 9.88 -4.07
CA LEU A 80 11.23 8.66 -3.28
C LEU A 80 11.71 8.96 -1.85
N SER A 81 10.98 8.43 -0.88
CA SER A 81 11.33 8.52 0.54
C SER A 81 10.82 7.32 1.30
N ALA A 82 11.52 6.99 2.38
CA ALA A 82 11.19 5.83 3.20
C ALA A 82 9.73 5.85 3.70
N PRO A 83 9.16 6.98 4.20
CA PRO A 83 7.77 6.99 4.64
C PRO A 83 6.76 6.75 3.51
N LEU A 84 7.00 7.30 2.32
CA LEU A 84 6.10 7.13 1.17
C LEU A 84 6.14 5.69 0.63
N GLU A 85 7.33 5.12 0.45
CA GLU A 85 7.45 3.73 -0.03
C GLU A 85 6.98 2.72 1.02
N ALA A 86 7.28 2.96 2.30
CA ALA A 86 6.73 2.15 3.40
C ALA A 86 5.20 2.17 3.43
N THR A 87 4.57 3.29 3.04
CA THR A 87 3.11 3.39 2.94
C THR A 87 2.58 2.49 1.82
N VAL A 88 3.24 2.47 0.66
CA VAL A 88 2.87 1.57 -0.44
C VAL A 88 3.06 0.10 -0.03
N ALA A 89 4.16 -0.23 0.64
CA ALA A 89 4.38 -1.57 1.17
C ALA A 89 3.29 -1.97 2.19
N ALA A 90 2.89 -1.04 3.08
CA ALA A 90 1.83 -1.27 4.04
C ALA A 90 0.47 -1.51 3.37
N ILE A 91 0.16 -0.83 2.26
CA ILE A 91 -1.04 -1.09 1.45
C ILE A 91 -1.08 -2.55 0.97
N PHE A 92 0.03 -3.08 0.45
CA PHE A 92 0.07 -4.46 -0.01
C PHE A 92 0.09 -5.49 1.14
N LYS A 93 0.59 -5.12 2.32
CA LYS A 93 0.42 -5.95 3.53
C LYS A 93 -1.04 -5.99 4.01
N ASP A 94 -1.76 -4.87 3.97
CA ASP A 94 -3.19 -4.83 4.26
C ASP A 94 -3.99 -5.72 3.28
N VAL A 95 -3.66 -5.68 1.99
CA VAL A 95 -4.25 -6.59 0.98
C VAL A 95 -4.01 -8.05 1.32
N ARG A 96 -2.78 -8.42 1.69
CA ARG A 96 -2.43 -9.79 2.10
C ARG A 96 -3.26 -10.24 3.30
N ASP A 97 -3.39 -9.39 4.32
CA ASP A 97 -4.12 -9.73 5.54
C ASP A 97 -5.60 -9.94 5.26
N HIS A 98 -6.20 -9.12 4.39
CA HIS A 98 -7.58 -9.30 3.95
C HIS A 98 -7.77 -10.61 3.15
N VAL A 99 -6.86 -10.96 2.25
CA VAL A 99 -6.89 -12.26 1.56
C VAL A 99 -6.75 -13.41 2.57
N ALA A 100 -5.87 -13.28 3.56
CA ALA A 100 -5.69 -14.29 4.60
C ALA A 100 -6.95 -14.49 5.44
N ILE A 101 -7.66 -13.41 5.76
CA ILE A 101 -8.98 -13.46 6.42
C ILE A 101 -9.99 -14.20 5.54
N GLU A 102 -10.09 -13.89 4.24
CA GLU A 102 -11.03 -14.57 3.35
C GLU A 102 -10.75 -16.08 3.21
N VAL A 103 -9.48 -16.46 3.16
CA VAL A 103 -9.07 -17.87 3.10
C VAL A 103 -9.33 -18.60 4.41
N GLY A 104 -9.08 -17.96 5.56
CA GLY A 104 -9.31 -18.54 6.89
C GLY A 104 -10.79 -18.61 7.27
N PHE A 105 -11.61 -17.69 6.76
CA PHE A 105 -13.05 -17.60 7.01
C PHE A 105 -13.82 -17.59 5.69
N PRO A 106 -13.81 -18.71 4.93
CA PRO A 106 -14.52 -18.77 3.66
C PRO A 106 -16.00 -18.51 3.91
N GLN A 107 -16.54 -17.43 3.33
CA GLN A 107 -17.95 -17.11 3.48
C GLN A 107 -18.80 -18.29 3.00
N SER A 108 -19.76 -18.73 3.80
CA SER A 108 -20.70 -19.77 3.39
C SER A 108 -21.48 -19.26 2.18
N THR A 109 -21.39 -19.98 1.07
CA THR A 109 -22.10 -19.69 -0.19
C THR A 109 -23.63 -19.78 -0.08
N GLU A 110 -24.16 -20.14 1.10
CA GLU A 110 -25.59 -20.35 1.35
C GLU A 110 -26.39 -19.07 1.60
N GLN A 111 -25.75 -17.98 2.01
CA GLN A 111 -26.36 -16.66 1.91
C GLN A 111 -25.69 -15.93 0.75
N ALA A 112 -26.36 -15.92 -0.40
CA ALA A 112 -26.17 -14.89 -1.41
C ALA A 112 -26.47 -13.54 -0.73
N ARG A 113 -25.48 -12.99 -0.02
CA ARG A 113 -25.43 -11.56 0.22
C ARG A 113 -25.43 -10.96 -1.18
N TRP A 114 -26.25 -9.96 -1.38
CA TRP A 114 -26.11 -9.06 -2.50
C TRP A 114 -24.75 -8.38 -2.30
N VAL A 115 -23.69 -9.06 -2.72
CA VAL A 115 -22.31 -8.62 -2.55
C VAL A 115 -22.15 -7.53 -3.59
N GLU A 116 -22.41 -6.28 -3.19
CA GLU A 116 -22.25 -5.10 -4.05
C GLU A 116 -20.79 -4.83 -4.42
N ARG A 117 -19.82 -5.51 -3.76
CA ARG A 117 -18.38 -5.34 -4.00
C ARG A 117 -17.64 -6.68 -4.10
N PRO A 118 -16.77 -6.89 -5.09
CA PRO A 118 -15.98 -8.11 -5.20
C PRO A 118 -15.14 -8.37 -3.93
N GLY A 119 -14.89 -9.64 -3.62
CA GLY A 119 -13.98 -10.02 -2.53
C GLY A 119 -12.51 -9.71 -2.84
N TRP A 120 -11.66 -9.74 -1.83
CA TRP A 120 -10.23 -9.43 -1.93
C TRP A 120 -9.48 -10.39 -2.84
N ARG A 121 -9.78 -11.69 -2.78
CA ARG A 121 -9.20 -12.66 -3.73
C ARG A 121 -9.53 -12.33 -5.18
N HIS A 122 -10.75 -11.85 -5.45
CA HIS A 122 -11.15 -11.41 -6.78
C HIS A 122 -10.39 -10.16 -7.20
N LEU A 123 -10.32 -9.14 -6.34
CA LEU A 123 -9.59 -7.90 -6.62
C LEU A 123 -8.11 -8.16 -6.93
N VAL A 124 -7.45 -9.01 -6.14
CA VAL A 124 -6.05 -9.41 -6.35
C VAL A 124 -5.88 -10.18 -7.66
N ALA A 125 -6.75 -11.16 -7.94
CA ALA A 125 -6.67 -11.94 -9.16
C ALA A 125 -6.88 -11.08 -10.42
N SER A 126 -7.85 -10.17 -10.40
CA SER A 126 -8.10 -9.23 -11.49
C SER A 126 -6.93 -8.26 -11.70
N ALA A 127 -6.39 -7.68 -10.63
CA ALA A 127 -5.22 -6.81 -10.70
C ALA A 127 -4.01 -7.55 -11.30
N PHE A 128 -3.69 -8.74 -10.79
CA PHE A 128 -2.57 -9.55 -11.26
C PHE A 128 -2.72 -9.95 -12.73
N HIS A 129 -3.89 -10.42 -13.13
CA HIS A 129 -4.19 -10.74 -14.52
C HIS A 129 -4.03 -9.50 -15.42
N SER A 130 -4.57 -8.34 -15.01
CA SER A 130 -4.44 -7.10 -15.78
C SER A 130 -2.98 -6.67 -15.96
N VAL A 131 -2.18 -6.71 -14.89
CA VAL A 131 -0.77 -6.31 -14.92
C VAL A 131 0.06 -7.26 -15.80
N THR A 132 -0.03 -8.56 -15.57
CA THR A 132 0.74 -9.58 -16.33
C THR A 132 0.41 -9.54 -17.83
N ILE A 133 -0.87 -9.39 -18.20
CA ILE A 133 -1.28 -9.24 -19.61
C ILE A 133 -0.72 -7.96 -20.23
N SER A 134 -0.75 -6.84 -19.50
CA SER A 134 -0.21 -5.56 -20.00
C SER A 134 1.29 -5.64 -20.28
N GLU A 135 2.00 -6.52 -19.58
CA GLU A 135 3.45 -6.66 -19.69
C GLU A 135 3.89 -7.78 -20.63
N GLY A 136 2.94 -8.63 -21.04
CA GLY A 136 3.25 -9.84 -21.81
C GLY A 136 3.95 -10.91 -20.98
N ASP A 137 3.84 -10.86 -19.65
CA ASP A 137 4.41 -11.83 -18.72
C ASP A 137 3.46 -13.02 -18.51
N PHE A 138 3.33 -13.84 -19.56
CA PHE A 138 2.43 -14.98 -19.55
C PHE A 138 2.93 -16.15 -18.68
N GLU A 139 4.23 -16.18 -18.34
CA GLU A 139 4.79 -17.20 -17.46
C GLU A 139 4.31 -16.96 -16.02
N SER A 140 4.40 -15.72 -15.51
CA SER A 140 3.86 -15.39 -14.18
C SER A 140 2.34 -15.54 -14.11
N LEU A 141 1.61 -15.38 -15.22
CA LEU A 141 0.17 -15.62 -15.24
C LEU A 141 -0.21 -17.06 -14.86
N GLU A 142 0.66 -18.05 -15.10
CA GLU A 142 0.45 -19.43 -14.67
C GLU A 142 0.50 -19.60 -13.14
N GLU A 143 1.07 -18.64 -12.41
CA GLU A 143 1.10 -18.61 -10.95
C GLU A 143 -0.21 -18.12 -10.32
N LEU A 144 -1.14 -17.59 -11.11
CA LEU A 144 -2.42 -17.09 -10.60
C LEU A 144 -3.22 -18.25 -9.96
N PRO A 145 -3.50 -18.20 -8.64
CA PRO A 145 -4.29 -19.22 -7.99
C PRO A 145 -5.74 -19.14 -8.48
N LEU A 146 -6.42 -20.29 -8.44
CA LEU A 146 -7.89 -20.30 -8.55
C LEU A 146 -8.46 -19.42 -7.43
N GLU A 147 -9.50 -18.64 -7.72
CA GLU A 147 -10.10 -17.71 -6.73
C GLU A 147 -10.55 -18.44 -5.45
N ALA A 148 -11.03 -19.69 -5.58
CA ALA A 148 -11.42 -20.52 -4.45
C ALA A 148 -10.25 -21.19 -3.70
N SER A 149 -9.00 -20.98 -4.14
CA SER A 149 -7.80 -21.56 -3.51
C SER A 149 -7.64 -21.06 -2.08
N SER A 150 -7.29 -22.00 -1.19
CA SER A 150 -6.90 -21.73 0.19
C SER A 150 -5.38 -21.71 0.39
N ASP A 151 -4.59 -21.78 -0.69
CA ASP A 151 -3.13 -21.74 -0.61
C ASP A 151 -2.65 -20.29 -0.45
N LEU A 152 -2.41 -19.89 0.80
CA LEU A 152 -1.91 -18.55 1.12
C LEU A 152 -0.55 -18.25 0.50
N GLN A 153 0.31 -19.25 0.32
CA GLN A 153 1.64 -19.02 -0.25
C GLN A 153 1.57 -18.67 -1.74
N GLN A 154 0.59 -19.20 -2.47
CA GLN A 154 0.31 -18.78 -3.84
C GLN A 154 -0.22 -17.35 -3.90
N TRP A 155 -1.15 -17.00 -3.01
CA TRP A 155 -1.67 -15.64 -2.93
C TRP A 155 -0.58 -14.63 -2.55
N GLU A 156 0.30 -14.97 -1.62
CA GLU A 156 1.44 -14.13 -1.24
C GLU A 156 2.36 -13.83 -2.42
N ARG A 157 2.69 -14.83 -3.24
CA ARG A 157 3.53 -14.62 -4.44
C ARG A 157 2.89 -13.64 -5.43
N VAL A 158 1.59 -13.78 -5.66
CA VAL A 158 0.83 -12.88 -6.55
C VAL A 158 0.79 -11.45 -5.99
N ILE A 159 0.61 -11.30 -4.68
CA ILE A 159 0.59 -9.99 -4.02
C ILE A 159 2.00 -9.36 -4.01
N ASP A 160 3.04 -10.14 -3.76
CA ASP A 160 4.43 -9.66 -3.80
C ASP A 160 4.80 -9.20 -5.21
N TYR A 161 4.36 -9.90 -6.26
CA TYR A 161 4.53 -9.46 -7.65
C TYR A 161 3.87 -8.10 -7.90
N LEU A 162 2.62 -7.92 -7.43
CA LEU A 162 1.92 -6.64 -7.56
C LEU A 162 2.60 -5.53 -6.75
N ALA A 163 3.16 -5.84 -5.58
CA ALA A 163 3.91 -4.88 -4.79
C ALA A 163 5.19 -4.45 -5.50
N ASP A 164 5.96 -5.39 -6.04
CA ASP A 164 7.22 -5.14 -6.75
C ASP A 164 6.99 -4.40 -8.09
N ALA A 165 5.78 -4.50 -8.65
CA ALA A 165 5.35 -3.72 -9.81
C ALA A 165 5.13 -2.23 -9.54
N VAL A 166 4.93 -1.86 -8.27
CA VAL A 166 4.60 -0.49 -7.84
C VAL A 166 5.75 0.14 -7.06
N LEU A 167 6.40 -0.62 -6.19
CA LEU A 167 7.57 -0.18 -5.44
C LEU A 167 8.75 0.06 -6.39
N TRP A 168 9.58 1.06 -6.08
CA TRP A 168 10.84 1.27 -6.78
C TRP A 168 11.87 0.24 -6.27
N ASP A 169 12.03 0.17 -4.95
CA ASP A 169 12.78 -0.84 -4.24
C ASP A 169 12.20 -1.11 -2.84
N ARG A 170 13.01 -1.70 -1.95
CA ARG A 170 12.63 -1.99 -0.56
C ARG A 170 13.57 -1.35 0.45
N ASP A 171 14.21 -0.23 0.10
CA ASP A 171 15.24 0.37 0.96
C ASP A 171 14.68 0.90 2.29
N PHE A 172 13.38 1.21 2.36
CA PHE A 172 12.67 1.52 3.60
C PHE A 172 12.80 0.42 4.67
N GLU A 173 12.99 -0.85 4.30
CA GLU A 173 13.18 -1.97 5.24
C GLU A 173 14.49 -1.83 6.03
N PHE A 174 15.49 -1.13 5.50
CA PHE A 174 16.78 -0.92 6.18
C PHE A 174 16.76 0.20 7.22
N SER A 175 15.67 0.96 7.34
CA SER A 175 15.53 2.10 8.28
C SER A 175 16.02 1.78 9.70
N GLY A 176 15.61 0.65 10.28
CA GLY A 176 16.05 0.22 11.60
C GLY A 176 17.55 -0.10 11.68
N THR A 177 18.13 -0.63 10.60
CA THR A 177 19.56 -0.98 10.56
C THR A 177 20.43 0.26 10.40
N PHE A 178 19.94 1.27 9.66
CA PHE A 178 20.67 2.50 9.39
C PHE A 178 20.72 3.48 10.57
N LEU A 179 19.75 3.42 11.48
CA LEU A 179 19.72 4.28 12.68
C LEU A 179 20.88 4.01 13.65
N ASP A 180 21.37 2.77 13.71
CA ASP A 180 22.46 2.35 14.60
C ASP A 180 23.86 2.44 13.96
N MET A 181 23.96 2.79 12.68
CA MET A 181 25.24 2.88 11.95
C MET A 181 25.94 4.23 12.17
N ASP A 182 27.26 4.20 12.13
CA ASP A 182 28.08 5.42 12.11
C ASP A 182 27.69 6.30 10.90
N PRO A 183 27.47 7.62 11.07
CA PRO A 183 27.05 8.52 10.00
C PRO A 183 27.93 8.50 8.74
N GLU A 184 29.24 8.28 8.89
CA GLU A 184 30.16 8.22 7.75
C GLU A 184 29.99 6.91 6.97
N ILE A 185 29.83 5.79 7.68
CA ILE A 185 29.55 4.47 7.07
C ILE A 185 28.17 4.47 6.40
N LEU A 186 27.19 5.11 7.02
CA LEU A 186 25.85 5.31 6.48
C LEU A 186 25.88 6.09 5.16
N ARG A 187 26.66 7.17 5.10
CA ARG A 187 26.81 7.97 3.87
C ARG A 187 27.48 7.17 2.75
N GLU A 188 28.55 6.43 3.05
CA GLU A 188 29.24 5.59 2.08
C GLU A 188 28.31 4.48 1.55
N ARG A 189 27.58 3.79 2.43
CA ARG A 189 26.60 2.76 2.02
C ARG A 189 25.48 3.32 1.16
N ARG A 190 24.90 4.48 1.52
CA ARG A 190 23.86 5.12 0.71
C ARG A 190 24.37 5.47 -0.69
N GLN A 191 25.59 5.99 -0.79
CA GLN A 191 26.20 6.30 -2.08
C GLN A 191 26.43 5.04 -2.94
N ILE A 192 26.81 3.91 -2.31
CA ILE A 192 26.97 2.63 -3.01
C ILE A 192 25.63 2.07 -3.50
N LEU A 193 24.57 2.20 -2.69
CA LEU A 193 23.23 1.71 -3.01
C LEU A 193 22.43 2.66 -3.92
N GLY A 194 22.91 3.89 -4.12
CA GLY A 194 22.20 4.91 -4.91
C GLY A 194 21.03 5.57 -4.16
N ILE A 195 20.98 5.45 -2.84
CA ILE A 195 19.92 6.02 -1.99
C ILE A 195 20.16 7.52 -1.82
N ASP A 196 19.11 8.31 -2.03
CA ASP A 196 19.15 9.75 -1.83
C ASP A 196 19.46 10.13 -0.36
N GLU A 197 20.17 11.23 -0.15
CA GLU A 197 20.56 11.69 1.19
C GLU A 197 19.34 12.00 2.07
N GLU A 198 18.27 12.50 1.45
CA GLU A 198 17.03 12.91 2.12
C GLU A 198 16.03 11.75 2.31
N TYR A 199 16.29 10.59 1.70
CA TYR A 199 15.36 9.44 1.63
C TYR A 199 14.83 8.99 3.00
N PHE A 200 15.72 8.80 3.98
CA PHE A 200 15.36 8.38 5.34
C PHE A 200 15.02 9.55 6.28
N THR A 201 15.34 10.78 5.88
CA THR A 201 15.17 11.96 6.74
C THR A 201 13.90 12.76 6.43
N GLN A 202 13.17 12.38 5.37
CA GLN A 202 11.89 13.02 5.06
C GLN A 202 10.90 12.84 6.21
N ILE A 203 10.35 13.95 6.68
CA ILE A 203 9.40 13.97 7.78
C ILE A 203 8.00 13.72 7.21
N ALA A 204 7.29 12.73 7.75
CA ALA A 204 5.91 12.46 7.40
C ALA A 204 5.02 13.69 7.71
N PRO A 205 4.06 14.05 6.86
CA PRO A 205 3.15 15.16 7.15
C PRO A 205 2.40 14.90 8.46
N ASP A 206 2.35 15.90 9.33
CA ASP A 206 1.70 15.80 10.65
C ASP A 206 0.51 16.77 10.71
N PRO A 207 -0.64 16.42 10.09
CA PRO A 207 -1.82 17.27 10.12
C PRO A 207 -2.41 17.34 11.52
N ARG A 208 -2.92 18.51 11.90
CA ARG A 208 -3.62 18.66 13.18
C ARG A 208 -4.89 17.83 13.16
N PRO A 209 -5.39 17.33 14.30
CA PRO A 209 -6.63 16.53 14.36
C PRO A 209 -7.82 17.17 13.63
N ALA A 210 -7.96 18.50 13.70
CA ALA A 210 -9.00 19.25 13.01
C ALA A 210 -8.92 19.20 11.46
N GLU A 211 -7.72 18.99 10.91
CA GLU A 211 -7.45 18.91 9.47
C GLU A 211 -7.62 17.48 8.93
N VAL A 212 -7.55 16.47 9.82
CA VAL A 212 -7.64 15.05 9.41
C VAL A 212 -9.00 14.73 8.79
N ALA A 213 -10.09 15.30 9.28
CA ALA A 213 -11.42 15.07 8.70
C ALA A 213 -11.52 15.55 7.24
N GLU A 214 -10.92 16.71 6.94
CA GLU A 214 -10.85 17.23 5.57
C GLU A 214 -9.95 16.35 4.69
N LEU A 215 -8.83 15.88 5.24
CA LEU A 215 -7.89 15.00 4.56
C LEU A 215 -8.52 13.65 4.22
N VAL A 216 -9.22 13.01 5.17
CA VAL A 216 -10.00 11.78 4.95
C VAL A 216 -11.04 11.99 3.85
N SER A 217 -11.76 13.10 3.88
CA SER A 217 -12.74 13.44 2.84
C SER A 217 -12.07 13.60 1.47
N ALA A 218 -10.91 14.25 1.40
CA ALA A 218 -10.14 14.40 0.18
C ALA A 218 -9.62 13.05 -0.35
N THR A 219 -9.07 12.19 0.52
CA THR A 219 -8.64 10.83 0.16
C THR A 219 -9.79 10.00 -0.37
N ARG A 220 -10.96 10.04 0.30
CA ARG A 220 -12.18 9.35 -0.15
C ARG A 220 -12.67 9.83 -1.51
N LYS A 221 -12.54 11.12 -1.82
CA LYS A 221 -12.83 11.66 -3.16
C LYS A 221 -11.88 11.10 -4.20
N ILE A 222 -10.61 10.84 -3.86
CA ILE A 222 -9.69 10.18 -4.77
C ILE A 222 -10.14 8.73 -4.94
N VAL A 223 -10.19 7.94 -3.87
CA VAL A 223 -10.33 6.48 -3.98
C VAL A 223 -11.70 6.02 -4.46
N ARG A 224 -12.78 6.76 -4.15
CA ARG A 224 -14.16 6.43 -4.57
C ARG A 224 -14.58 7.02 -5.91
N GLN A 225 -13.68 7.72 -6.62
CA GLN A 225 -13.95 8.06 -8.02
C GLN A 225 -14.12 6.78 -8.83
N LYS A 226 -15.14 6.76 -9.69
CA LYS A 226 -15.33 5.64 -10.63
C LYS A 226 -14.06 5.49 -11.49
N PRO A 227 -13.53 4.28 -11.67
CA PRO A 227 -12.42 4.05 -12.57
C PRO A 227 -12.80 4.58 -13.97
N ARG A 228 -11.86 5.28 -14.61
CA ARG A 228 -11.99 5.74 -15.99
C ARG A 228 -11.69 4.62 -16.96
#